data_AF-A0A0S7ZWA5-F1
#
_entry.id   AF-A0A0S7ZWA5-F1
#
_cell.length_a   1.000
_cell.length_b   1.000
_cell.length_c   1.000
_cell.angle_alpha   90.00
_cell.angle_beta   90.00
_cell.angle_gamma   90.00
#
_symmetry.space_group_name_H-M   'P 1'
#
loop_
_entity.id
_entity.type
_entity.pdbx_description
1 polymer ?
#
loop_
_entity_poly.entity_id
_entity_poly.type
_entity_poly.pdbx_seq_one_letter_code
_entity_poly.pdbx_strand_id
1 'polypeptide(L)'
;MTEEHRLFTRIPFEATVHVTSAEGSWDCELIDVSLKGILVGRPDSWSGILDDPFLVELELNGSEASIRMDVSVAHVEEQHIGFRCEHIDLDSITHLRRLVELNVGDIDILNRELSALGR
;
A
#
# COMPACT_ATOMS: atom_id res chain seq x y z
N MET A 1 -5.99 18.70 16.06
CA MET A 1 -4.91 19.42 15.34
C MET A 1 -3.62 18.65 15.53
N THR A 2 -3.34 17.75 14.59
CA THR A 2 -2.01 17.41 14.06
C THR A 2 -2.33 16.65 12.77
N GLU A 3 -2.76 17.39 11.74
CA GLU A 3 -2.60 16.90 10.38
C GLU A 3 -1.09 16.88 10.14
N GLU A 4 -0.46 15.79 10.57
CA GLU A 4 0.89 15.46 10.17
C GLU A 4 0.89 15.47 8.65
N HIS A 5 1.71 16.34 8.07
CA HIS A 5 1.77 16.59 6.63
C HIS A 5 2.12 15.27 5.93
N ARG A 6 1.10 14.52 5.51
CA ARG A 6 1.28 13.29 4.75
C ARG A 6 2.00 13.66 3.46
N LEU A 7 3.27 13.28 3.38
CA LEU A 7 4.13 13.61 2.26
C LEU A 7 3.69 12.91 0.98
N PHE A 8 3.14 11.71 1.13
CA PHE A 8 2.66 10.85 0.04
C PHE A 8 1.14 10.84 0.02
N THR A 9 0.57 11.17 -1.14
CA THR A 9 -0.87 11.14 -1.38
C THR A 9 -1.37 9.69 -1.30
N ARG A 10 -2.44 9.52 -0.52
CA ARG A 10 -3.21 8.28 -0.45
C ARG A 10 -4.37 8.36 -1.42
N ILE A 11 -4.54 7.31 -2.19
CA ILE A 11 -5.48 7.23 -3.30
C ILE A 11 -6.47 6.13 -2.97
N PRO A 12 -7.77 6.45 -2.81
CA PRO A 12 -8.80 5.43 -2.69
C PRO A 12 -8.78 4.57 -3.95
N PHE A 13 -8.65 3.25 -3.77
CA PHE A 13 -8.60 2.31 -4.86
C PHE A 13 -9.24 1.00 -4.42
N GLU A 14 -10.31 0.59 -5.10
CA GLU A 14 -11.02 -0.65 -4.79
C GLU A 14 -10.32 -1.81 -5.48
N ALA A 15 -9.73 -2.70 -4.69
CA ALA A 15 -9.06 -3.91 -5.18
C ALA A 15 -8.91 -4.95 -4.07
N THR A 16 -8.73 -6.20 -4.47
CA THR A 16 -8.37 -7.28 -3.55
C THR A 16 -6.88 -7.22 -3.25
N VAL A 17 -6.54 -7.40 -1.97
CA VAL A 17 -5.17 -7.52 -1.48
C VAL A 17 -4.99 -8.88 -0.83
N HIS A 18 -4.02 -9.63 -1.31
CA HIS A 18 -3.58 -10.86 -0.68
C HIS A 18 -2.40 -10.56 0.24
N VAL A 19 -2.60 -10.67 1.55
CA VAL A 19 -1.55 -10.48 2.57
C VAL A 19 -1.04 -11.84 2.99
N THR A 20 0.27 -12.07 2.92
CA THR A 20 0.89 -13.37 3.25
C THR A 20 2.06 -13.21 4.20
N SER A 21 2.18 -14.14 5.15
CA SER A 21 3.33 -14.30 6.04
C SER A 21 3.72 -15.78 6.15
N ALA A 22 4.74 -16.07 6.95
CA ALA A 22 5.06 -17.46 7.31
C ALA A 22 3.95 -18.15 8.12
N GLU A 23 3.08 -17.38 8.80
CA GLU A 23 2.06 -17.89 9.73
C GLU A 23 0.68 -18.03 9.09
N GLY A 24 0.45 -17.42 7.93
CA GLY A 24 -0.85 -17.47 7.27
C GLY A 24 -0.98 -16.51 6.09
N SER A 25 -2.16 -16.54 5.48
CA SER A 25 -2.57 -15.67 4.38
C SER A 25 -3.99 -15.14 4.61
N TRP A 26 -4.23 -13.89 4.23
CA TRP A 26 -5.50 -13.21 4.39
C TRP A 26 -5.87 -12.43 3.13
N ASP A 27 -7.12 -12.57 2.71
CA ASP A 27 -7.70 -11.73 1.67
C ASP A 27 -8.33 -10.51 2.33
N CYS A 28 -7.94 -9.32 1.86
CA CYS A 28 -8.37 -8.04 2.41
C CYS A 28 -8.89 -7.14 1.29
N GLU A 29 -9.80 -6.23 1.62
CA GLU A 29 -10.19 -5.15 0.72
C GLU A 29 -9.21 -3.97 0.86
N LEU A 30 -8.66 -3.48 -0.25
CA LEU A 30 -7.88 -2.25 -0.25
C LEU A 30 -8.81 -1.06 0.03
N ILE A 31 -8.39 -0.20 0.95
CA ILE A 31 -9.06 1.08 1.25
C ILE A 31 -8.36 2.21 0.49
N ASP A 32 -7.04 2.33 0.68
CA ASP A 32 -6.22 3.29 -0.05
C ASP A 32 -4.78 2.80 -0.26
N VAL A 33 -4.12 3.38 -1.26
CA VAL A 33 -2.72 3.10 -1.61
C VAL A 33 -1.93 4.39 -1.80
N SER A 34 -0.65 4.36 -1.45
CA SER A 34 0.33 5.43 -1.68
C SER A 34 1.66 4.84 -2.13
N LEU A 35 2.61 5.69 -2.54
CA LEU A 35 3.97 5.25 -2.88
C LEU A 35 4.76 4.66 -1.68
N LYS A 36 4.29 4.81 -0.44
CA LYS A 36 4.98 4.33 0.77
C LYS A 36 4.19 3.28 1.56
N GLY A 37 3.04 2.84 1.08
CA GLY A 37 2.25 1.85 1.81
C GLY A 37 0.79 1.84 1.41
N ILE A 38 0.06 0.94 2.06
CA ILE A 38 -1.35 0.66 1.80
C ILE A 38 -2.15 0.66 3.11
N LEU A 39 -3.45 0.87 3.00
CA LEU A 39 -4.43 0.67 4.05
C LEU A 39 -5.44 -0.38 3.58
N VAL A 40 -5.66 -1.41 4.38
CA VAL A 40 -6.62 -2.48 4.06
C VAL A 40 -7.63 -2.66 5.18
N GLY A 41 -8.79 -3.20 4.84
CA GLY A 41 -9.74 -3.70 5.83
C GLY A 41 -9.12 -4.82 6.65
N ARG A 42 -9.36 -4.82 7.96
CA ARG A 42 -8.85 -5.85 8.87
C ARG A 42 -9.60 -7.17 8.62
N PRO A 43 -8.92 -8.25 8.20
CA PRO A 43 -9.57 -9.54 7.99
C PRO A 43 -9.90 -10.20 9.33
N ASP A 44 -10.85 -11.13 9.31
CA ASP A 44 -11.10 -12.00 10.44
C ASP A 44 -9.82 -12.79 10.80
N SER A 45 -9.61 -13.04 12.09
CA SER A 45 -8.44 -13.78 12.59
C SER A 45 -7.08 -13.13 12.28
N TRP A 46 -7.03 -11.81 12.08
CA TRP A 46 -5.76 -11.07 12.00
C TRP A 46 -4.94 -11.21 13.30
N SER A 47 -3.68 -11.62 13.18
CA SER A 47 -2.75 -11.81 14.29
C SER A 47 -1.49 -10.95 14.24
N GLY A 48 -1.22 -10.25 13.14
CA GLY A 48 0.00 -9.44 12.99
C GLY A 48 0.03 -8.22 13.93
N ILE A 49 1.22 -7.92 14.45
CA ILE A 49 1.49 -6.77 15.33
C ILE A 49 2.43 -5.77 14.65
N LEU A 50 2.65 -4.62 15.32
CA LEU A 50 3.51 -3.55 14.81
C LEU A 50 4.88 -4.08 14.37
N ASP A 51 5.35 -3.61 13.21
CA ASP A 51 6.61 -3.96 12.56
C ASP A 51 6.74 -5.42 12.07
N ASP A 52 5.72 -6.26 12.24
CA ASP A 52 5.73 -7.61 11.66
C ASP A 52 5.80 -7.55 10.12
N PRO A 53 6.62 -8.39 9.48
CA PRO A 53 6.80 -8.40 8.04
C PRO A 53 5.74 -9.23 7.32
N PHE A 54 5.27 -8.73 6.19
CA PHE A 54 4.34 -9.41 5.28
C PHE A 54 4.74 -9.18 3.83
N LEU A 55 4.29 -10.08 2.96
CA LEU A 55 4.21 -9.83 1.52
C LEU A 55 2.78 -9.45 1.20
N VAL A 56 2.59 -8.40 0.41
CA VAL A 56 1.27 -8.04 -0.12
C VAL A 56 1.27 -8.08 -1.63
N GLU A 57 0.21 -8.64 -2.19
CA GLU A 57 -0.10 -8.61 -3.61
C GLU A 57 -1.43 -7.91 -3.83
N LEU A 58 -1.38 -6.79 -4.55
CA LEU A 58 -2.53 -6.00 -4.96
C LEU A 58 -2.87 -6.31 -6.41
N GLU A 59 -4.09 -6.78 -6.66
CA GLU A 59 -4.58 -7.06 -8.01
C GLU A 59 -5.05 -5.76 -8.69
N LEU A 60 -4.54 -5.46 -9.88
CA LEU A 60 -4.98 -4.29 -10.64
C LEU A 60 -6.15 -4.65 -11.55
N ASN A 61 -7.34 -4.18 -11.18
CA ASN A 61 -8.59 -4.42 -11.91
C ASN A 61 -8.43 -4.23 -13.43
N GLY A 62 -8.84 -5.24 -14.20
CA GLY A 62 -8.86 -5.17 -15.67
C GLY A 62 -7.52 -5.49 -16.35
N SER A 63 -6.55 -6.04 -15.63
CA SER A 63 -5.27 -6.51 -16.19
C SER A 63 -4.77 -7.77 -15.48
N GLU A 64 -3.83 -8.49 -16.10
CA GLU A 64 -3.07 -9.59 -15.42
C GLU A 64 -1.92 -9.05 -14.55
N ALA A 65 -1.77 -7.73 -14.41
CA ALA A 65 -0.71 -7.12 -13.63
C ALA A 65 -1.10 -7.05 -12.14
N SER A 66 -0.13 -7.31 -11.27
CA SER A 66 -0.24 -7.10 -9.83
C SER A 66 0.90 -6.22 -9.32
N ILE A 67 0.67 -5.55 -8.19
CA ILE A 67 1.71 -4.84 -7.45
C ILE A 67 2.08 -5.70 -6.25
N ARG A 68 3.34 -6.12 -6.18
CA ARG A 68 3.89 -6.87 -5.06
C ARG A 68 4.86 -6.02 -4.27
N MET A 69 4.74 -6.04 -2.94
CA MET A 69 5.67 -5.32 -2.07
C MET A 69 5.86 -6.05 -0.75
N ASP A 70 7.09 -6.04 -0.24
CA ASP A 70 7.39 -6.39 1.14
C ASP A 70 6.98 -5.22 2.01
N VAL A 71 6.21 -5.50 3.06
CA VAL A 71 5.66 -4.50 3.96
C VAL A 71 5.91 -4.87 5.42
N SER A 72 5.82 -3.85 6.27
CA SER A 72 5.69 -4.03 7.71
C SER A 72 4.39 -3.40 8.21
N VAL A 73 3.83 -3.96 9.28
CA VAL A 73 2.66 -3.36 9.94
C VAL A 73 3.05 -2.01 10.53
N ALA A 74 2.42 -0.93 10.07
CA ALA A 74 2.65 0.42 10.57
C ALA A 74 1.69 0.80 11.71
N HIS A 75 0.46 0.28 11.67
CA HIS A 75 -0.52 0.39 12.76
C HIS A 75 -1.65 -0.62 12.56
N VAL A 76 -2.29 -1.01 13.66
CA VAL A 76 -3.47 -1.88 13.67
C VAL A 76 -4.59 -1.16 14.40
N GLU A 77 -5.74 -1.00 13.75
CA GLU A 77 -6.93 -0.38 14.32
C GLU A 77 -8.08 -1.42 14.39
N GLU A 78 -9.25 -1.00 14.86
CA GLU A 78 -10.41 -1.91 15.00
C GLU A 78 -10.85 -2.49 13.66
N GLN A 79 -10.87 -1.67 12.59
CA GLN A 79 -11.43 -2.06 11.30
C GLN A 79 -10.42 -2.10 10.15
N HIS A 80 -9.18 -1.64 10.38
CA HIS A 80 -8.19 -1.52 9.32
C HIS A 80 -6.77 -1.72 9.81
N ILE A 81 -5.90 -2.08 8.89
CA ILE A 81 -4.47 -2.28 9.11
C ILE A 81 -3.71 -1.40 8.12
N GLY A 82 -2.81 -0.58 8.64
CA GLY A 82 -1.89 0.21 7.84
C GLY A 82 -0.59 -0.54 7.66
N PHE A 83 -0.14 -0.66 6.41
CA PHE A 83 1.15 -1.24 6.06
C PHE A 83 2.08 -0.18 5.50
N ARG A 84 3.36 -0.25 5.87
CA ARG A 84 4.46 0.53 5.29
C ARG A 84 5.21 -0.33 4.30
N CYS A 85 5.43 0.20 3.09
CA CYS A 85 6.25 -0.44 2.07
C CYS A 85 7.73 -0.40 2.50
N GLU A 86 8.34 -1.56 2.64
CA GLU A 86 9.76 -1.73 2.95
C GLU A 86 10.56 -1.93 1.65
N HIS A 87 10.10 -2.85 0.80
CA HIS A 87 10.71 -3.12 -0.50
C HIS A 87 9.63 -3.34 -1.56
N ILE A 88 9.93 -2.90 -2.78
CA ILE A 88 9.06 -3.07 -3.95
C ILE A 88 9.95 -3.26 -5.16
N ASP A 89 9.63 -4.25 -6.00
CA ASP A 89 10.39 -4.52 -7.20
C ASP A 89 10.10 -3.48 -8.31
N LEU A 90 10.92 -3.49 -9.36
CA LEU A 90 10.87 -2.50 -10.43
C LEU A 90 9.54 -2.51 -11.21
N ASP A 91 8.95 -3.68 -11.43
CA ASP A 91 7.72 -3.81 -12.20
C ASP A 91 6.55 -3.30 -11.34
N SER A 92 6.50 -3.72 -10.08
CA SER A 92 5.52 -3.30 -9.08
C SER A 92 5.54 -1.78 -8.84
N ILE A 93 6.72 -1.15 -8.69
CA ILE A 93 6.78 0.31 -8.50
C ILE A 93 6.39 1.09 -9.76
N THR A 94 6.63 0.52 -10.94
CA THR A 94 6.21 1.13 -12.20
C THR A 94 4.70 1.17 -12.31
N HIS A 95 4.03 0.06 -11.98
CA HIS A 95 2.58 -0.01 -11.91
C HIS A 95 1.99 0.91 -10.85
N LEU A 96 2.57 0.93 -9.64
CA LEU A 96 2.15 1.80 -8.56
C LEU A 96 2.28 3.28 -8.93
N ARG A 97 3.42 3.68 -9.52
CA ARG A 97 3.63 5.04 -10.02
C ARG A 97 2.57 5.42 -11.03
N ARG A 98 2.23 4.53 -11.96
CA ARG A 98 1.21 4.79 -12.98
C ARG A 98 -0.18 4.95 -12.36
N LEU A 99 -0.53 4.11 -11.38
CA LEU A 99 -1.78 4.24 -10.62
C LEU A 99 -1.84 5.61 -9.94
N VAL A 100 -0.76 6.03 -9.29
CA VAL A 100 -0.68 7.33 -8.62
C VAL A 100 -0.79 8.49 -9.60
N GLU A 101 -0.05 8.44 -10.71
CA GLU A 101 -0.07 9.44 -11.77
C GLU A 101 -1.49 9.66 -12.33
N LEU A 102 -2.22 8.57 -12.61
CA LEU A 102 -3.55 8.62 -13.19
C LEU A 102 -4.60 9.20 -12.23
N ASN A 103 -4.42 9.04 -10.92
CA ASN A 103 -5.39 9.48 -9.92
C ASN A 103 -5.08 10.85 -9.32
N VAL A 104 -3.81 11.25 -9.21
CA VAL A 104 -3.42 12.57 -8.67
C VAL A 104 -3.71 13.69 -9.67
N GLY A 105 -3.55 13.45 -10.97
CA GLY A 105 -3.84 14.42 -12.03
C GLY A 105 -2.91 15.65 -12.07
N ASP A 106 -1.99 15.77 -11.11
CA ASP A 106 -0.98 16.82 -10.99
C ASP A 106 0.42 16.20 -10.95
N ILE A 107 1.20 16.48 -11.99
CA ILE A 107 2.53 15.92 -12.17
C ILE A 107 3.56 16.51 -11.20
N ASP A 108 3.35 17.73 -10.68
CA ASP A 108 4.27 18.36 -9.73
C ASP A 108 4.16 17.72 -8.35
N ILE A 109 2.94 17.33 -7.94
CA ILE A 109 2.71 16.54 -6.73
C ILE A 109 3.44 15.20 -6.84
N LEU A 110 3.24 14.47 -7.95
CA LEU A 110 3.90 13.19 -8.18
C LEU A 110 5.43 13.34 -8.17
N ASN A 111 5.98 14.34 -8.85
CA ASN A 111 7.43 14.58 -8.90
C ASN A 111 8.02 14.86 -7.50
N ARG A 112 7.29 15.59 -6.65
CA ARG A 112 7.69 15.85 -5.26
C ARG A 112 7.76 14.54 -4.46
N GLU A 113 6.76 13.68 -4.61
CA GLU A 113 6.72 12.38 -3.92
C GLU A 113 7.82 11.44 -4.40
N LEU A 114 8.03 11.34 -5.71
CA LEU A 114 9.12 10.54 -6.29
C LEU A 114 10.49 11.01 -5.77
N SER A 115 10.68 12.32 -5.64
CA SER A 115 11.92 12.90 -5.08
C SER A 115 12.11 12.58 -3.59
N ALA A 116 11.03 12.25 -2.88
CA ALA A 116 11.05 11.86 -1.47
C ALA A 116 11.25 10.35 -1.27
N LEU A 117 11.07 9.51 -2.30
CA LEU A 117 11.30 8.05 -2.18
C LEU A 117 12.77 7.70 -1.98
N GLY A 118 13.68 8.46 -2.59
CA GLY A 118 15.14 8.22 -2.55
C GLY A 118 15.88 8.92 -1.41
N ARG A 119 15.17 9.35 -0.35
CA ARG A 119 15.76 9.95 0.85
C ARG A 119 15.62 9.03 2.05
#